data_AF-A0A3D6DN63-F1
#
_entry.id   AF-A0A3D6DN63-F1
#
_cell.length_a   1.000
_cell.length_b   1.000
_cell.length_c   1.000
_cell.angle_alpha   90.00
_cell.angle_beta   90.00
_cell.angle_gamma   90.00
#
_symmetry.space_group_name_H-M   'P 1'
#
loop_
_entity.id
_entity.type
_entity.pdbx_description
1 polymer ?
#
loop_
_entity_poly.entity_id
_entity_poly.type
_entity_poly.pdbx_seq_one_letter_code
_entity_poly.pdbx_strand_id
1 'polypeptide(L)'
;APQGTVRKQSGSFTLPKSSLEISTIGAVLEDFDFDITLKTVSFKFKVPGQPTISVNGNRLDSRAKSALRRAKAGQSVQVFDIKVVNPKNPSYKFKRISPVICQLVN
;
A
#
# COMPACT_ATOMS: atom_id res chain seq x y z
N ALA A 1 15.56 -5.33 0.42
CA ALA A 1 14.69 -4.78 -0.66
C ALA A 1 13.54 -4.00 -0.03
N PRO A 2 13.03 -2.90 -0.64
CA PRO A 2 12.00 -2.10 0.00
C PRO A 2 10.75 -2.91 0.35
N GLN A 3 10.28 -2.76 1.58
CA GLN A 3 9.03 -3.36 2.02
C GLN A 3 7.90 -2.34 1.87
N GLY A 4 6.77 -2.77 1.29
CA GLY A 4 5.56 -1.97 1.31
C GLY A 4 5.06 -1.82 2.74
N THR A 5 4.52 -0.66 3.07
CA THR A 5 3.88 -0.44 4.36
C THR A 5 2.50 0.15 4.19
N VAL A 6 1.58 -0.29 5.03
CA VAL A 6 0.25 0.30 5.22
C VAL A 6 0.23 0.79 6.67
N ARG A 7 0.11 2.10 6.89
CA ARG A 7 0.17 2.69 8.24
C ARG A 7 1.45 2.31 9.02
N LYS A 8 2.60 2.27 8.34
CA LYS A 8 3.90 1.82 8.87
C LYS A 8 3.98 0.33 9.26
N GLN A 9 2.96 -0.47 8.97
CA GLN A 9 3.00 -1.92 9.13
C GLN A 9 3.29 -2.58 7.78
N SER A 10 4.25 -3.50 7.74
CA SER A 10 4.60 -4.31 6.57
C SER A 10 4.07 -5.75 6.72
N GLY A 11 4.13 -6.52 5.64
CA GLY A 11 3.78 -7.94 5.65
C GLY A 11 2.28 -8.20 5.64
N SER A 12 1.83 -9.15 6.45
CA SER A 12 0.43 -9.56 6.58
C SER A 12 -0.08 -9.23 7.97
N PHE A 13 -1.10 -8.37 8.06
CA PHE A 13 -1.66 -7.97 9.33
C PHE A 13 -3.16 -7.68 9.21
N THR A 14 -3.81 -7.57 10.37
CA THR A 14 -5.25 -7.43 10.48
C THR A 14 -5.62 -6.01 10.85
N LEU A 15 -6.58 -5.41 10.15
CA LEU A 15 -7.07 -4.07 10.49
C LEU A 15 -8.56 -3.85 10.17
N PRO A 16 -9.23 -2.93 10.89
CA PRO A 16 -10.58 -2.51 10.54
C PRO A 16 -10.63 -1.83 9.18
N LYS A 17 -11.74 -1.99 8.45
CA LYS A 17 -11.97 -1.32 7.16
C LYS A 17 -11.80 0.19 7.23
N SER A 18 -12.36 0.81 8.28
CA SER A 18 -12.27 2.25 8.53
C SER A 18 -10.82 2.72 8.67
N SER A 19 -9.99 1.91 9.33
CA SER A 19 -8.55 2.18 9.45
C SER A 19 -7.84 2.08 8.11
N LEU A 20 -8.17 1.08 7.28
CA LEU A 20 -7.57 0.94 5.95
C LEU A 20 -7.95 2.12 5.04
N GLU A 21 -9.17 2.62 5.17
CA GLU A 21 -9.69 3.74 4.37
C GLU A 21 -8.88 5.03 4.53
N ILE A 22 -8.41 5.31 5.75
CA ILE A 22 -7.59 6.50 6.07
C ILE A 22 -6.09 6.20 6.12
N SER A 23 -5.69 4.95 5.88
CA SER A 23 -4.30 4.54 5.93
C SER A 23 -3.49 5.14 4.79
N THR A 24 -2.22 5.38 5.09
CA THR A 24 -1.24 5.83 4.10
C THR A 24 -0.36 4.65 3.69
N ILE A 25 -0.19 4.48 2.38
CA ILE A 25 0.67 3.49 1.75
C ILE A 25 2.07 4.09 1.57
N GLY A 26 3.06 3.43 2.16
CA GLY A 26 4.46 3.80 2.09
C GLY A 26 5.33 2.66 1.59
N ALA A 27 6.63 2.93 1.57
CA ALA A 27 7.63 1.88 1.57
C ALA A 27 8.73 2.25 2.55
N VAL A 28 9.38 1.25 3.13
CA VAL A 28 10.55 1.40 3.98
C VAL A 28 11.69 0.59 3.39
N LEU A 29 12.92 1.12 3.42
CA LEU A 29 14.12 0.35 3.19
C LEU A 29 14.80 0.13 4.54
N GLU A 30 14.86 -1.11 5.00
CA GLU A 30 15.60 -1.49 6.20
C GLU A 30 17.12 -1.55 5.94
N ASP A 31 17.53 -1.76 4.68
CA ASP A 31 18.93 -1.98 4.30
C ASP A 31 19.69 -0.67 3.96
N PHE A 32 19.19 0.51 4.34
CA PHE A 32 19.81 1.79 3.94
C PHE A 32 20.13 2.67 5.15
N ASP A 33 21.41 2.95 5.34
CA ASP A 33 21.94 3.75 6.48
C ASP A 33 21.61 5.26 6.41
N PHE A 34 20.78 5.67 5.46
CA PHE A 34 20.32 7.05 5.32
C PHE A 34 18.80 7.11 5.47
N ASP A 35 18.31 8.13 6.17
CA ASP A 35 16.89 8.50 6.21
C ASP A 35 16.43 8.96 4.82
N ILE A 36 16.17 7.99 3.93
CA ILE A 36 15.58 8.25 2.63
C ILE A 36 14.09 8.44 2.82
N THR A 37 13.64 9.68 2.66
CA THR A 37 12.21 9.97 2.55
C THR A 37 11.68 9.44 1.23
N LEU A 38 10.93 8.34 1.25
CA LEU A 38 10.30 7.79 0.04
C LEU A 38 8.90 8.37 -0.13
N LYS A 39 8.61 8.84 -1.34
CA LYS A 39 7.27 9.29 -1.71
C LYS A 39 6.59 8.24 -2.58
N THR A 40 5.47 7.71 -2.12
CA THR A 40 4.62 6.82 -2.93
C THR A 40 3.94 7.61 -4.03
N VAL A 41 4.15 7.17 -5.27
CA VAL A 41 3.58 7.77 -6.49
C VAL A 41 2.31 7.05 -6.90
N SER A 42 2.30 5.72 -6.83
CA SER A 42 1.13 4.92 -7.17
C SER A 42 1.24 3.52 -6.56
N PHE A 43 0.12 2.83 -6.44
CA PHE A 43 0.08 1.43 -6.06
C PHE A 43 -1.13 0.74 -6.69
N LYS A 44 -1.10 -0.59 -6.76
CA LYS A 44 -2.25 -1.40 -7.13
C LYS A 44 -2.93 -1.94 -5.88
N PHE A 45 -4.25 -1.89 -5.91
CA PHE A 45 -5.13 -2.32 -4.83
C PHE A 45 -6.04 -3.42 -5.35
N LYS A 46 -5.97 -4.59 -4.74
CA LYS A 46 -6.77 -5.76 -5.09
C LYS A 46 -7.66 -6.14 -3.92
N VAL A 47 -8.96 -6.16 -4.19
CA VAL A 47 -9.98 -6.63 -3.27
C VAL A 47 -10.60 -7.90 -3.86
N PRO A 48 -10.78 -8.98 -3.07
CA PRO A 48 -11.45 -10.19 -3.55
C PRO A 48 -12.83 -9.87 -4.15
N GLY A 49 -13.10 -10.42 -5.35
CA GLY A 49 -14.36 -10.18 -6.07
C GLY A 49 -14.48 -8.79 -6.71
N GLN A 50 -13.40 -8.02 -6.80
CA GLN A 50 -13.34 -6.74 -7.50
C GLN A 50 -12.15 -6.71 -8.48
N PRO A 51 -12.20 -5.90 -9.54
CA PRO A 51 -11.04 -5.67 -10.40
C PRO A 51 -9.91 -5.00 -9.61
N THR A 52 -8.67 -5.23 -10.05
CA THR A 52 -7.50 -4.51 -9.52
C THR A 52 -7.61 -3.03 -9.87
N ILE A 53 -7.49 -2.17 -8.86
CA ILE A 53 -7.56 -0.72 -9.01
C ILE A 53 -6.14 -0.16 -8.91
N SER A 54 -5.73 0.61 -9.91
CA SER A 54 -4.50 1.39 -9.83
C SER A 54 -4.81 2.74 -9.18
N VAL A 55 -4.17 3.02 -8.05
CA VAL A 55 -4.36 4.23 -7.27
C VAL A 55 -3.13 5.13 -7.45
N ASN A 56 -3.37 6.39 -7.75
CA ASN A 56 -2.33 7.40 -7.83
C ASN A 56 -2.21 8.14 -6.49
N GLY A 57 -1.00 8.22 -5.96
CA GLY A 57 -0.68 8.77 -4.65
C GLY A 57 -0.41 7.70 -3.59
N ASN A 58 -0.44 8.12 -2.33
CA ASN A 58 -0.14 7.30 -1.16
C ASN A 58 -1.39 6.96 -0.33
N ARG A 59 -2.60 7.25 -0.82
CA ARG A 59 -3.87 7.02 -0.12
C ARG A 59 -4.90 6.44 -1.08
N LEU A 60 -5.89 5.73 -0.55
CA LEU A 60 -6.97 5.14 -1.35
C LEU A 60 -7.82 6.24 -1.99
N ASP A 61 -8.03 6.13 -3.30
CA ASP A 61 -8.95 6.99 -4.06
C ASP A 61 -10.41 6.56 -3.88
N SER A 62 -11.36 7.34 -4.41
CA SER A 62 -12.79 7.04 -4.30
C SER A 62 -13.16 5.65 -4.86
N ARG A 63 -12.46 5.19 -5.91
CA ARG A 63 -12.68 3.86 -6.51
C ARG A 63 -12.21 2.75 -5.58
N ALA A 64 -11.01 2.86 -5.04
CA ALA A 64 -10.44 1.89 -4.10
C ALA A 64 -11.24 1.85 -2.79
N LYS A 65 -11.70 3.00 -2.30
CA LYS A 65 -12.63 3.08 -1.15
C LYS A 65 -13.96 2.37 -1.44
N SER A 66 -14.52 2.55 -2.63
CA SER A 66 -15.74 1.87 -3.05
C SER A 66 -15.56 0.35 -3.13
N ALA A 67 -14.41 -0.11 -3.64
CA ALA A 67 -14.07 -1.53 -3.63
C ALA A 67 -13.86 -2.07 -2.21
N LEU A 68 -13.19 -1.32 -1.34
CA LEU A 68 -12.98 -1.66 0.07
C LEU A 68 -14.31 -1.79 0.83
N ARG A 69 -15.28 -0.91 0.55
CA ARG A 69 -16.63 -0.99 1.12
C ARG A 69 -17.35 -2.29 0.75
N ARG A 70 -17.09 -2.81 -0.46
CA ARG A 70 -17.64 -4.10 -0.92
C ARG A 70 -16.91 -5.32 -0.37
N ALA A 71 -15.69 -5.15 0.13
CA ALA A 71 -14.97 -6.21 0.82
C ALA A 71 -15.75 -6.62 2.08
N LYS A 72 -15.73 -7.89 2.47
CA LYS A 72 -16.35 -8.39 3.71
C LYS A 72 -15.30 -8.52 4.82
N ALA A 73 -15.73 -8.49 6.08
CA ALA A 73 -14.85 -8.87 7.18
C ALA A 73 -14.40 -10.34 7.00
N GLY A 74 -13.16 -10.63 7.38
CA GLY A 74 -12.49 -11.90 7.11
C GLY A 74 -11.80 -11.98 5.74
N GLN A 75 -12.06 -11.06 4.81
CA GLN A 75 -11.36 -11.02 3.53
C GLN A 75 -10.02 -10.29 3.61
N SER A 76 -9.06 -10.76 2.82
CA SER A 76 -7.74 -10.15 2.71
C SER A 76 -7.62 -9.30 1.45
N VAL A 77 -7.29 -8.03 1.65
CA VAL A 77 -7.01 -7.05 0.60
C VAL A 77 -5.50 -7.00 0.37
N GLN A 78 -5.09 -6.82 -0.88
CA GLN A 78 -3.68 -6.79 -1.25
C GLN A 78 -3.30 -5.42 -1.84
N VAL A 79 -2.18 -4.89 -1.36
CA VAL A 79 -1.51 -3.71 -1.91
C VAL A 79 -0.20 -4.16 -2.53
N PHE A 80 -0.02 -3.93 -3.82
CA PHE A 80 1.14 -4.43 -4.57
C PHE A 80 1.50 -3.47 -5.70
N ASP A 81 2.61 -3.74 -6.39
CA ASP A 81 3.12 -2.85 -7.45
C ASP A 81 3.24 -1.40 -6.96
N ILE A 82 3.72 -1.25 -5.71
CA ILE A 82 3.92 0.05 -5.06
C ILE A 82 5.10 0.71 -5.76
N LYS A 83 4.85 1.88 -6.34
CA LYS A 83 5.87 2.73 -6.95
C LYS A 83 6.19 3.85 -5.98
N VAL A 84 7.44 3.90 -5.57
CA VAL A 84 7.98 5.01 -4.77
C VAL A 84 9.10 5.70 -5.53
N VAL A 85 9.25 6.98 -5.28
CA VAL A 85 10.35 7.79 -5.78
C VAL A 85 11.05 8.46 -4.61
N ASN A 86 12.36 8.66 -4.74
CA ASN A 86 13.08 9.53 -3.84
C ASN A 86 12.95 10.98 -4.38
N PRO A 87 12.31 11.91 -3.66
CA PRO A 87 12.20 13.30 -4.09
C PRO A 87 13.57 13.98 -4.19
N LYS A 88 14.59 13.51 -3.46
CA LYS A 88 15.98 14.00 -3.59
C LYS A 88 16.73 13.38 -4.77
N ASN A 89 16.31 12.20 -5.25
CA ASN A 89 16.89 11.56 -6.43
C ASN A 89 15.83 10.79 -7.22
N PRO A 90 15.06 11.48 -8.09
CA PRO A 90 13.95 10.87 -8.83
C PRO A 90 14.38 9.79 -9.83
N SER A 91 15.67 9.80 -10.24
CA SER A 91 16.21 8.83 -11.20
C SER A 91 16.33 7.42 -10.59
N TYR A 92 16.42 7.33 -9.27
CA TYR A 92 16.53 6.05 -8.58
C TYR A 92 15.18 5.35 -8.50
N LYS A 93 15.00 4.34 -9.35
CA LYS A 93 13.80 3.50 -9.39
C LYS A 93 14.01 2.24 -8.55
N PHE A 94 13.17 2.07 -7.53
CA PHE A 94 13.13 0.86 -6.74
C PHE A 94 12.47 -0.26 -7.56
N LYS A 95 13.22 -1.33 -7.88
CA LYS A 95 12.78 -2.34 -8.86
C LYS A 95 11.63 -3.23 -8.37
N ARG A 96 11.56 -3.57 -7.07
CA ARG A 96 10.49 -4.40 -6.50
C ARG A 96 10.27 -4.03 -5.05
N ILE A 97 9.03 -3.67 -4.74
CA ILE A 97 8.55 -3.46 -3.37
C ILE A 97 7.68 -4.66 -2.99
N SER A 98 7.92 -5.24 -1.82
CA SER A 98 7.12 -6.37 -1.34
C SER A 98 5.65 -5.95 -1.16
N PRO A 99 4.68 -6.79 -1.58
CA PRO A 99 3.28 -6.51 -1.38
C PRO A 99 2.91 -6.54 0.11
N VAL A 100 1.83 -5.84 0.45
CA VAL A 100 1.24 -5.82 1.80
C VAL A 100 -0.12 -6.49 1.73
N ILE A 101 -0.38 -7.37 2.69
CA ILE A 101 -1.66 -8.07 2.82
C ILE A 101 -2.36 -7.55 4.07
N CYS A 102 -3.57 -7.08 3.88
CA CYS A 102 -4.39 -6.47 4.90
C CYS A 102 -5.65 -7.31 5.10
N GLN A 103 -5.72 -8.07 6.19
CA GLN A 103 -6.92 -8.80 6.56
C GLN A 103 -7.93 -7.86 7.22
N LEU A 104 -9.15 -7.84 6.70
CA LEU A 104 -10.20 -6.97 7.22
C LEU A 104 -10.87 -7.61 8.43
N VAL A 105 -10.93 -6.88 9.53
CA VAL A 105 -11.80 -7.20 10.67
C VAL A 105 -12.95 -6.21 10.75
N ASN A 106 -14.02 -6.62 11.44
CA ASN A 106 -15.16 -5.76 11.73
C ASN A 106 -14.73 -4.52 12.50
#